data_AF-A0A2R6HI68-F1
#
_entry.id   AF-A0A2R6HI68-F1
#
_cell.length_a   1.000
_cell.length_b   1.000
_cell.length_c   1.000
_cell.angle_alpha   90.00
_cell.angle_beta   90.00
_cell.angle_gamma   90.00
#
_symmetry.space_group_name_H-M   'P 1'
#
loop_
_entity.id
_entity.type
_entity.pdbx_description
1 polymer ?
#
loop_
_entity_poly.entity_id
_entity_poly.type
_entity_poly.pdbx_seq_one_letter_code
_entity_poly.pdbx_strand_id
1 'polypeptide(L)'
;MDDAPRRTVPIKLNVPRERRGDLHQTKTQFLHCANRTSEWAWRYDDYCITSKSKAENALYDELREETDLTSNLVQKGIRRAIEAVD
;
A
#
# COMPACT_ATOMS: atom_id res chain seq x y z
N MET A 1 19.73 -21.42 -3.97
CA MET A 1 18.88 -20.23 -4.10
C MET A 1 19.57 -19.10 -3.37
N ASP A 2 19.75 -17.98 -4.05
CA ASP A 2 20.76 -16.94 -3.81
C ASP A 2 20.95 -16.48 -2.35
N ASP A 3 22.10 -16.83 -1.76
CA ASP A 3 22.62 -16.21 -0.53
C ASP A 3 23.43 -14.96 -0.90
N ALA A 4 22.81 -14.04 -1.64
CA ALA A 4 23.43 -12.75 -1.92
C ALA A 4 23.47 -11.95 -0.61
N PRO A 5 24.62 -11.38 -0.21
CA PRO A 5 24.73 -10.68 1.07
C PRO A 5 23.76 -9.50 1.14
N ARG A 6 22.84 -9.54 2.10
CA ARG A 6 21.91 -8.44 2.38
C ARG A 6 22.71 -7.25 2.89
N ARG A 7 22.72 -6.16 2.12
CA ARG A 7 23.37 -4.89 2.49
C ARG A 7 22.56 -4.07 3.52
N THR A 8 21.39 -4.55 3.93
CA THR A 8 20.48 -3.87 4.86
C THR A 8 20.31 -4.66 6.14
N VAL A 9 20.47 -3.98 7.28
CA VAL A 9 20.25 -4.55 8.62
C VAL A 9 18.82 -4.26 9.07
N PRO A 10 18.03 -5.27 9.47
CA PRO A 10 16.70 -5.04 10.03
C PRO A 10 16.82 -4.41 11.43
N ILE A 11 16.19 -3.26 11.63
CA ILE A 11 16.12 -2.60 12.93
C ILE A 11 14.72 -2.79 13.51
N LYS A 12 14.64 -3.25 14.76
CA LYS A 12 13.37 -3.40 15.46
C LYS A 12 12.76 -2.01 15.70
N LEU A 13 11.56 -1.79 15.18
CA LEU A 13 10.80 -0.59 15.46
C LEU A 13 10.35 -0.61 16.93
N ASN A 14 10.84 0.33 17.74
CA ASN A 14 10.40 0.52 19.11
C ASN A 14 9.27 1.55 19.16
N VAL A 15 8.05 1.10 19.47
CA VAL A 15 6.86 1.97 19.53
C VAL A 15 6.36 2.03 20.98
N PRO A 16 6.38 3.23 21.61
CA PRO A 16 5.79 3.44 22.93
C PRO A 16 4.34 2.98 22.98
N ARG A 17 3.88 2.45 24.12
CA ARG A 17 2.56 1.81 24.26
C ARG A 17 1.43 2.76 23.87
N GLU A 18 1.56 4.02 24.28
CA GLU A 18 0.67 5.14 24.00
C GLU A 18 0.53 5.45 22.50
N ARG A 19 1.54 5.14 21.68
CA ARG A 19 1.55 5.42 20.23
C ARG A 19 1.27 4.22 19.34
N ARG A 20 1.05 3.04 19.92
CA ARG A 20 0.69 1.85 19.13
C ARG A 20 -0.62 2.03 18.38
N GLY A 21 -1.55 2.80 18.95
CA GLY A 21 -2.80 3.21 18.31
C GLY A 21 -2.55 3.88 16.96
N ASP A 22 -1.73 4.93 16.93
CA ASP A 22 -1.35 5.66 15.71
C ASP A 22 -0.78 4.73 14.63
N LEU A 23 0.09 3.79 15.02
CA LEU A 23 0.69 2.83 14.08
C LEU A 23 -0.39 1.90 13.49
N HIS A 24 -1.29 1.38 14.31
CA HIS A 24 -2.37 0.51 13.85
C HIS A 24 -3.39 1.25 12.99
N GLN A 25 -3.69 2.51 13.30
CA GLN A 25 -4.54 3.36 12.47
C GLN A 25 -3.89 3.58 11.10
N THR A 26 -2.61 3.96 11.08
CA THR A 26 -1.83 4.13 9.83
C THR A 26 -1.84 2.84 9.01
N LYS A 27 -1.59 1.70 9.65
CA LYS A 27 -1.65 0.38 8.98
C LYS A 27 -3.03 0.11 8.38
N THR A 28 -4.09 0.42 9.11
CA THR A 28 -5.47 0.17 8.67
C THR A 28 -5.80 1.00 7.43
N GLN A 29 -5.49 2.31 7.45
CA GLN A 29 -5.69 3.18 6.29
C GLN A 29 -4.80 2.75 5.10
N PHE A 30 -3.57 2.32 5.35
CA PHE A 30 -2.69 1.83 4.29
C PHE A 30 -3.25 0.57 3.62
N LEU A 31 -3.78 -0.37 4.42
CA LEU A 31 -4.41 -1.58 3.92
C LEU A 31 -5.73 -1.28 3.18
N HIS A 32 -6.48 -0.26 3.60
CA HIS A 32 -7.63 0.24 2.86
C HIS A 32 -7.25 0.66 1.44
N CYS A 33 -6.21 1.48 1.28
CA CYS A 33 -5.71 1.85 -0.06
C CYS A 33 -5.32 0.63 -0.91
N ALA A 34 -4.61 -0.33 -0.31
CA ALA A 34 -4.19 -1.53 -1.03
C ALA A 34 -5.39 -2.39 -1.46
N ASN A 35 -6.32 -2.65 -0.56
CA ASN A 35 -7.49 -3.49 -0.85
C ASN A 35 -8.40 -2.85 -1.90
N ARG A 36 -8.70 -1.55 -1.79
CA ARG A 36 -9.47 -0.80 -2.80
C ARG A 36 -8.79 -0.85 -4.17
N THR A 37 -7.46 -0.79 -4.20
CA THR A 37 -6.70 -0.94 -5.45
C THR A 37 -6.81 -2.35 -6.01
N SER A 38 -6.77 -3.39 -5.19
CA SER A 38 -6.99 -4.77 -5.63
C SER A 38 -8.40 -4.98 -6.20
N GLU A 39 -9.44 -4.46 -5.54
CA GLU A 39 -10.82 -4.47 -6.03
C GLU A 39 -10.91 -3.77 -7.39
N TRP A 40 -10.33 -2.57 -7.49
CA TRP A 40 -10.30 -1.82 -8.74
C TRP A 40 -9.52 -2.58 -9.83
N ALA A 41 -8.38 -3.19 -9.52
CA ALA A 41 -7.56 -3.91 -10.50
C ALA A 41 -8.31 -5.09 -11.12
N TRP A 42 -9.13 -5.78 -10.33
CA TRP A 42 -9.95 -6.94 -10.73
C TRP A 42 -11.41 -6.60 -11.06
N ARG A 43 -11.74 -5.32 -11.23
CA ARG A 43 -13.13 -4.88 -11.48
C ARG A 43 -13.76 -5.42 -12.78
N TYR A 44 -12.96 -6.02 -13.65
CA TYR A 44 -13.41 -6.70 -14.85
C TYR A 44 -13.07 -8.18 -14.71
N ASP A 45 -14.08 -9.04 -14.90
CA ASP A 45 -14.00 -10.48 -14.59
C ASP A 45 -12.80 -11.19 -15.26
N ASP A 46 -12.43 -10.78 -16.48
CA ASP A 46 -11.40 -11.45 -17.28
C ASP A 46 -10.09 -10.67 -17.44
N TYR A 47 -9.93 -9.50 -16.81
CA TYR A 47 -8.74 -8.67 -17.01
C TYR A 47 -8.30 -7.88 -15.78
N CYS A 48 -7.15 -8.29 -15.22
CA CYS A 48 -6.47 -7.55 -14.17
C CYS A 48 -5.65 -6.39 -14.75
N ILE A 49 -5.83 -5.18 -14.19
CA ILE A 49 -4.98 -4.04 -14.52
C ILE A 49 -3.74 -4.01 -13.61
N THR A 50 -2.56 -4.27 -14.18
CA THR A 50 -1.27 -4.25 -13.46
C THR A 50 -0.44 -2.97 -13.69
N SER A 51 -0.96 -2.00 -14.44
CA SER A 51 -0.25 -0.72 -14.65
C SER A 51 -0.31 0.17 -13.40
N LYS A 52 0.84 0.38 -12.77
CA LYS A 52 0.99 1.25 -11.58
C LYS A 52 0.50 2.68 -11.82
N SER A 53 0.90 3.29 -12.94
CA SER A 53 0.49 4.65 -13.29
C SER A 53 -1.00 4.76 -13.56
N LYS A 54 -1.61 3.75 -14.21
CA LYS A 54 -3.06 3.72 -14.45
C LYS A 54 -3.85 3.59 -13.14
N ALA A 55 -3.36 2.79 -12.20
CA ALA A 55 -3.98 2.64 -10.89
C ALA A 55 -3.84 3.92 -10.04
N GLU A 56 -2.66 4.54 -9.99
CA GLU A 56 -2.45 5.80 -9.27
C GLU A 56 -3.33 6.93 -9.81
N ASN A 57 -3.36 7.12 -11.13
CA ASN A 57 -4.19 8.16 -11.74
C ASN A 57 -5.70 7.95 -11.51
N ALA A 58 -6.13 6.71 -11.30
CA ALA A 58 -7.54 6.39 -11.12
C ALA A 58 -8.01 6.49 -9.66
N LEU A 59 -7.12 6.25 -8.69
CA LEU A 59 -7.50 6.04 -7.29
C LEU A 59 -6.89 7.04 -6.30
N TYR A 60 -5.84 7.77 -6.69
CA TYR A 60 -5.10 8.60 -5.74
C TYR A 60 -5.96 9.66 -5.07
N ASP A 61 -6.76 10.41 -5.84
CA ASP A 61 -7.56 11.52 -5.28
C ASP A 61 -8.64 10.99 -4.31
N GLU A 62 -9.40 9.96 -4.70
CA GLU A 62 -10.40 9.30 -3.84
C GLU A 62 -9.76 8.78 -2.53
N LEU A 63 -8.68 7.99 -2.64
CA LEU A 63 -8.02 7.42 -1.47
C LEU A 63 -7.33 8.47 -0.59
N ARG A 64 -6.94 9.60 -1.18
CA ARG A 64 -6.36 10.73 -0.44
C ARG A 64 -7.42 11.46 0.38
N GLU A 65 -8.65 11.54 -0.10
CA GLU A 65 -9.79 12.13 0.62
C GLU A 65 -10.33 11.20 1.72
N GLU A 66 -10.29 9.89 1.49
CA GLU A 66 -10.78 8.88 2.44
C GLU A 66 -9.83 8.61 3.61
N THR A 67 -8.60 9.13 3.57
CA THR A 67 -7.56 8.80 4.56
C THR A 67 -6.79 10.03 5.06
N ASP A 68 -6.25 9.91 6.27
CA ASP A 68 -5.35 10.92 6.86
C ASP A 68 -3.88 10.72 6.43
N LEU A 69 -3.65 9.83 5.45
CA LEU A 69 -2.31 9.46 5.03
C LEU A 69 -1.63 10.59 4.26
N THR A 70 -0.31 10.67 4.43
CA THR A 70 0.52 11.44 3.50
C THR A 70 0.42 10.88 2.09
N SER A 71 0.56 11.74 1.08
CA SER A 71 0.51 11.38 -0.34
C SER A 71 1.34 10.13 -0.68
N ASN A 72 2.58 10.06 -0.18
CA ASN A 72 3.48 8.94 -0.41
C ASN A 72 2.95 7.61 0.14
N LEU A 73 2.24 7.60 1.28
CA LEU A 73 1.68 6.37 1.83
C LEU A 73 0.47 5.88 1.02
N VAL A 74 -0.39 6.79 0.53
CA VAL A 74 -1.49 6.47 -0.37
C VAL A 74 -0.95 5.81 -1.64
N GLN A 75 0.00 6.46 -2.31
CA GLN A 75 0.62 5.94 -3.54
C GLN A 75 1.30 4.58 -3.30
N LYS A 76 1.99 4.40 -2.16
CA LYS A 76 2.58 3.10 -1.80
C LYS A 76 1.54 2.02 -1.54
N GLY A 77 0.38 2.37 -0.98
CA GLY A 77 -0.74 1.43 -0.83
C GLY A 77 -1.22 0.92 -2.19
N ILE A 78 -1.42 1.85 -3.14
CA ILE A 78 -1.80 1.54 -4.52
C ILE A 78 -0.75 0.63 -5.18
N ARG A 79 0.53 1.04 -5.15
CA ARG A 79 1.63 0.25 -5.75
C ARG A 79 1.75 -1.14 -5.13
N ARG A 80 1.60 -1.25 -3.80
CA ARG A 80 1.71 -2.52 -3.08
C ARG A 80 0.66 -3.53 -3.52
N ALA A 81 -0.54 -3.08 -3.88
CA ALA A 81 -1.59 -3.94 -4.41
C ALA A 81 -1.29 -4.39 -5.84
N ILE A 82 -0.85 -3.47 -6.70
CA ILE A 82 -0.46 -3.77 -8.07
C ILE A 82 0.71 -4.77 -8.13
N GLU A 83 1.75 -4.56 -7.31
CA GLU A 83 2.89 -5.48 -7.19
C GLU A 83 2.52 -6.86 -6.63
N ALA A 84 1.33 -7.03 -6.05
CA ALA A 84 0.87 -8.33 -5.57
C ALA A 84 0.14 -9.14 -6.64
N VAL A 85 -0.29 -8.49 -7.72
CA VAL A 85 -1.09 -9.07 -8.81
C VAL A 85 -0.37 -9.06 -10.16
N ASP A 86 0.82 -8.44 -10.22
CA ASP A 86 1.79 -8.48 -11.33
C ASP A 86 2.73 -9.70 -11.15
#